data_AF-A0A1Z9LWY7-F1
#
_entry.id   AF-A0A1Z9LWY7-F1
#
_cell.length_a   1.000
_cell.length_b   1.000
_cell.length_c   1.000
_cell.angle_alpha   90.00
_cell.angle_beta   90.00
_cell.angle_gamma   90.00
#
_symmetry.space_group_name_H-M   'P 1'
#
loop_
_entity.id
_entity.type
_entity.pdbx_description
1 polymer ?
#
loop_
_entity_poly.entity_id
_entity_poly.type
_entity_poly.pdbx_seq_one_letter_code
_entity_poly.pdbx_strand_id
1 'polypeptide(L)'
;MDNSLSKVNQISHLATKSVDEKKINLLQKQNNNDLGIVADQFESIFVYQMLKQARQSKLAEGIFSSEAQDTFNNMLDMEYSEILSKKNNFGIAEALIKQFQSHVHPKKDK
;
A
#
# COMPACT_ATOMS: atom_id res chain seq x y z
N MET A 1 -47.33 25.74 24.59
CA MET A 1 -46.01 26.31 24.26
C MET A 1 -44.98 25.19 24.36
N ASP A 2 -43.94 25.25 23.52
CA ASP A 2 -42.72 24.43 23.55
C ASP A 2 -42.70 23.03 22.87
N ASN A 3 -42.84 23.02 21.53
CA ASN A 3 -42.46 21.87 20.69
C ASN A 3 -41.35 22.22 19.68
N SER A 4 -40.71 23.38 19.87
CA SER A 4 -39.61 23.87 19.03
C SER A 4 -38.24 23.43 19.56
N LEU A 5 -38.07 23.33 20.89
CA LEU A 5 -36.79 22.94 21.50
C LEU A 5 -36.42 21.46 21.25
N SER A 6 -37.40 20.57 21.17
CA SER A 6 -37.20 19.14 20.86
C SER A 6 -36.72 18.90 19.42
N LYS A 7 -37.25 19.65 18.44
CA LYS A 7 -36.84 19.56 17.04
C LYS A 7 -35.42 20.10 16.81
N VAL A 8 -35.04 21.17 17.51
CA VAL A 8 -33.67 21.74 17.42
C VAL A 8 -32.63 20.77 17.96
N ASN A 9 -32.91 20.05 19.06
CA ASN A 9 -32.01 19.02 19.59
C ASN A 9 -31.88 17.77 18.69
N GLN A 10 -32.93 17.43 17.94
CA GLN A 10 -32.84 16.38 16.93
C GLN A 10 -32.01 16.84 15.73
N ILE A 11 -32.21 18.07 15.24
CA ILE A 11 -31.45 18.61 14.10
C ILE A 11 -29.95 18.73 14.43
N SER A 12 -29.59 19.17 15.64
CA SER A 12 -28.18 19.24 16.06
C SER A 12 -27.54 17.85 16.16
N HIS A 13 -28.26 16.83 16.64
CA HIS A 13 -27.78 15.45 16.72
C HIS A 13 -27.69 14.75 15.34
N LEU A 14 -28.51 15.15 14.36
CA LEU A 14 -28.40 14.68 12.97
C LEU A 14 -27.22 15.34 12.23
N ALA A 15 -26.99 16.63 12.48
CA ALA A 15 -25.89 17.39 11.89
C ALA A 15 -24.52 16.87 12.36
N THR A 16 -24.34 16.61 13.66
CA THR A 16 -23.09 16.05 14.22
C THR A 16 -22.80 14.65 13.68
N LYS A 17 -23.82 13.78 13.64
CA LYS A 17 -23.67 12.42 13.10
C LYS A 17 -23.21 12.40 11.64
N SER A 18 -23.75 13.30 10.81
CA SER A 18 -23.37 13.38 9.38
C SER A 18 -21.95 13.91 9.15
N VAL A 19 -21.45 14.78 10.03
CA VAL A 19 -20.08 15.31 9.99
C VAL A 19 -19.07 14.25 10.46
N ASP A 20 -19.40 13.50 11.50
CA ASP A 20 -18.56 12.40 12.01
C ASP A 20 -18.50 11.22 11.03
N GLU A 21 -19.62 10.85 10.39
CA GLU A 21 -19.64 9.81 9.35
C GLU A 21 -18.82 10.25 8.11
N LYS A 22 -18.86 11.52 7.71
CA LYS A 22 -18.03 12.04 6.61
C LYS A 22 -16.53 11.98 6.95
N LYS A 23 -16.16 12.32 8.18
CA LYS A 23 -14.77 12.31 8.66
C LYS A 23 -14.24 10.88 8.78
N ILE A 24 -15.03 9.95 9.31
CA ILE A 24 -14.68 8.52 9.40
C ILE A 24 -14.47 7.92 7.99
N ASN A 25 -15.35 8.19 7.03
CA ASN A 25 -15.19 7.71 5.66
C ASN A 25 -13.96 8.30 4.96
N LEU A 26 -13.61 9.57 5.25
CA LEU A 26 -12.42 10.21 4.66
C LEU A 26 -11.12 9.60 5.21
N LEU A 27 -11.06 9.34 6.52
CA LEU A 27 -9.91 8.70 7.18
C LEU A 27 -9.77 7.23 6.74
N GLN A 28 -10.88 6.51 6.60
CA GLN A 28 -10.88 5.15 6.04
C GLN A 28 -10.41 5.15 4.59
N LYS A 29 -10.85 6.11 3.77
CA LYS A 29 -10.41 6.21 2.38
C LYS A 29 -8.91 6.52 2.27
N GLN A 30 -8.37 7.36 3.16
CA GLN A 30 -6.94 7.64 3.22
C GLN A 30 -6.13 6.39 3.59
N ASN A 31 -6.52 5.67 4.66
CA ASN A 31 -5.81 4.47 5.09
C ASN A 31 -5.79 3.34 4.04
N ASN A 32 -6.87 3.19 3.26
CA ASN A 32 -6.91 2.21 2.17
C ASN A 32 -6.00 2.61 1.00
N ASN A 33 -5.90 3.90 0.71
CA ASN A 33 -5.02 4.41 -0.33
C ASN A 33 -3.55 4.22 0.06
N ASP A 34 -3.21 4.47 1.33
CA ASP A 34 -1.86 4.28 1.85
C ASP A 34 -1.43 2.80 1.82
N LEU A 35 -2.34 1.88 2.16
CA LEU A 35 -2.08 0.44 2.07
C LEU A 35 -1.80 0.01 0.63
N GLY A 36 -2.55 0.53 -0.35
CA GLY A 36 -2.31 0.25 -1.77
C GLY A 36 -0.94 0.75 -2.23
N ILE A 37 -0.62 2.01 -1.92
CA ILE A 37 0.67 2.63 -2.27
C ILE A 37 1.86 1.86 -1.68
N VAL A 38 1.75 1.39 -0.43
CA VAL A 38 2.80 0.60 0.21
C VAL A 38 2.89 -0.81 -0.37
N ALA A 39 1.75 -1.43 -0.70
CA ALA A 39 1.72 -2.75 -1.31
C ALA A 39 2.37 -2.76 -2.70
N ASP A 40 2.12 -1.74 -3.50
CA ASP A 40 2.74 -1.56 -4.83
C ASP A 40 4.26 -1.40 -4.72
N GLN A 41 4.74 -0.56 -3.79
CA GLN A 41 6.18 -0.39 -3.52
C GLN A 41 6.82 -1.68 -3.01
N PHE A 42 6.09 -2.46 -2.20
CA PHE A 42 6.61 -3.74 -1.73
C PHE A 42 6.77 -4.73 -2.89
N GLU A 43 5.84 -4.74 -3.85
CA GLU A 43 5.99 -5.59 -5.04
C GLU A 43 7.25 -5.22 -5.83
N SER A 44 7.57 -3.92 -5.98
CA SER A 44 8.82 -3.51 -6.63
C SER A 44 10.07 -4.00 -5.87
N ILE A 45 10.08 -3.91 -4.53
CA ILE A 45 11.18 -4.45 -3.70
C ILE A 45 11.31 -5.96 -3.87
N PHE A 46 10.19 -6.68 -3.94
CA PHE A 46 10.21 -8.13 -4.14
C PHE A 46 10.79 -8.51 -5.50
N VAL A 47 10.37 -7.83 -6.57
CA VAL A 47 10.92 -8.05 -7.92
C VAL A 47 12.41 -7.73 -7.95
N TYR A 48 12.84 -6.63 -7.31
CA TYR A 48 14.26 -6.30 -7.16
C TYR A 48 15.03 -7.45 -6.50
N GLN A 49 14.52 -7.97 -5.39
CA GLN A 49 15.15 -9.08 -4.69
C GLN A 49 15.20 -10.34 -5.56
N MET A 50 14.14 -10.63 -6.31
CA MET A 50 14.13 -11.75 -7.26
C MET A 50 15.22 -11.61 -8.32
N LEU A 51 15.34 -10.44 -8.95
CA LEU A 51 16.38 -10.17 -9.97
C LEU A 51 17.79 -10.28 -9.38
N LYS A 52 17.98 -9.72 -8.19
CA LYS A 52 19.24 -9.80 -7.45
C LYS A 52 19.62 -11.24 -7.15
N GLN A 53 18.68 -12.05 -6.62
CA GLN A 53 18.94 -13.46 -6.32
C GLN A 53 19.20 -14.29 -7.58
N ALA A 54 18.45 -14.05 -8.66
CA ALA A 54 18.67 -14.70 -9.95
C ALA A 54 20.10 -14.43 -10.45
N ARG A 55 20.58 -13.19 -10.31
CA ARG A 55 21.98 -12.86 -10.62
C ARG A 55 22.97 -13.36 -9.60
N GLN A 56 22.64 -13.54 -8.32
CA GLN A 56 23.56 -14.12 -7.35
C GLN A 56 23.76 -15.62 -7.57
N SER A 57 22.80 -16.30 -8.21
CA SER A 57 22.86 -17.74 -8.54
C SER A 57 23.88 -18.12 -9.64
N LYS A 58 24.87 -17.27 -9.95
CA LYS A 58 25.95 -17.59 -10.91
C LYS A 58 26.76 -18.77 -10.36
N LEU A 59 27.05 -19.77 -11.20
CA LEU A 59 27.82 -20.97 -10.79
C LEU A 59 29.29 -20.66 -10.46
N ALA A 60 29.83 -19.57 -10.99
CA ALA A 60 31.17 -19.08 -10.71
C ALA A 60 31.22 -17.56 -10.86
N GLU A 61 32.10 -16.91 -10.10
CA GLU A 61 32.52 -15.54 -10.41
C GLU A 61 33.18 -15.55 -11.79
N GLY A 62 32.60 -14.82 -12.74
CA GLY A 62 33.19 -14.69 -14.05
C GLY A 62 34.52 -13.96 -13.93
N ILE A 63 35.52 -14.36 -14.72
CA ILE A 63 36.80 -13.66 -14.89
C ILE A 63 36.68 -12.15 -15.25
N PHE A 64 35.47 -11.66 -15.51
CA PHE A 64 35.13 -10.27 -15.79
C PHE A 64 34.22 -9.63 -14.72
N SER A 65 34.09 -10.19 -13.52
CA SER A 65 33.35 -9.54 -12.42
C SER A 65 34.14 -8.37 -11.84
N SER A 66 33.47 -7.25 -11.62
CA SER A 66 34.03 -6.08 -10.96
C SER A 66 32.97 -5.40 -10.09
N GLU A 67 33.42 -4.67 -9.06
CA GLU A 67 32.55 -3.90 -8.17
C GLU A 67 31.75 -2.82 -8.93
N ALA A 68 32.37 -2.19 -9.93
CA ALA A 68 31.71 -1.23 -10.80
C ALA A 68 30.55 -1.87 -11.58
N GLN A 69 30.76 -3.09 -12.10
CA GLN A 69 29.72 -3.85 -12.78
C GLN A 69 28.58 -4.23 -11.82
N ASP A 70 28.90 -4.65 -10.59
CA ASP A 70 27.88 -5.00 -9.59
C ASP A 70 27.05 -3.78 -9.17
N THR A 71 27.69 -2.62 -9.02
CA THR A 71 27.00 -1.35 -8.75
C THR A 71 26.05 -0.98 -9.89
N PHE A 72 26.52 -1.07 -11.14
CA PHE A 72 25.69 -0.82 -12.32
C PHE A 72 24.51 -1.80 -12.40
N ASN A 73 24.77 -3.10 -12.20
CA ASN A 73 23.74 -4.13 -12.17
C ASN A 73 22.68 -3.88 -11.06
N ASN A 74 23.11 -3.43 -9.88
CA ASN A 74 22.19 -3.09 -8.78
C ASN A 74 21.27 -1.92 -9.16
N MET A 75 21.82 -0.89 -9.82
CA MET A 75 21.04 0.26 -10.30
C MET A 75 20.08 -0.16 -11.42
N LEU A 76 20.54 -1.00 -12.35
CA LEU A 76 19.69 -1.57 -13.40
C LEU A 76 18.52 -2.39 -12.82
N ASP A 77 18.76 -3.21 -11.79
CA ASP A 77 17.70 -3.97 -11.15
C ASP A 77 16.65 -3.09 -10.48
N MET A 78 17.08 -1.97 -9.90
CA MET A 78 16.16 -1.02 -9.27
C MET A 78 15.22 -0.39 -10.30
N GLU A 79 15.75 0.03 -11.45
CA GLU A 79 14.92 0.55 -12.54
C GLU A 79 14.01 -0.53 -13.13
N TYR A 80 14.54 -1.73 -13.34
CA TYR A 80 13.77 -2.84 -13.87
C TYR A 80 12.68 -3.28 -12.92
N SER A 81 12.93 -3.31 -11.61
CA SER A 81 11.91 -3.70 -10.64
C SER A 81 10.75 -2.72 -10.58
N GLU A 82 11.01 -1.42 -10.69
CA GLU A 82 9.98 -0.38 -10.78
C GLU A 82 9.14 -0.51 -12.06
N ILE A 83 9.77 -0.78 -13.21
CA ILE A 83 9.05 -0.96 -14.47
C ILE A 83 8.25 -2.27 -14.48
N LEU A 84 8.86 -3.36 -14.05
CA LEU A 84 8.27 -4.70 -14.11
C LEU A 84 7.12 -4.85 -13.13
N SER A 85 7.24 -4.35 -11.90
CA SER A 85 6.12 -4.37 -10.93
C SER A 85 4.91 -3.57 -11.41
N LYS A 86 5.12 -2.44 -12.11
CA LYS A 86 4.00 -1.65 -12.66
C LYS A 86 3.39 -2.25 -13.91
N LYS A 87 4.23 -2.86 -14.77
CA LYS A 87 3.78 -3.41 -16.06
C LYS A 87 3.17 -4.79 -15.93
N ASN A 88 3.72 -5.61 -15.04
CA ASN A 88 3.29 -6.97 -14.80
C ASN A 88 2.74 -7.05 -13.40
N ASN A 89 1.52 -7.53 -13.28
CA ASN A 89 0.91 -7.78 -11.98
C ASN A 89 1.35 -9.16 -11.48
N PHE A 90 2.19 -9.19 -10.43
CA PHE A 90 2.65 -10.44 -9.81
C PHE A 90 1.69 -10.93 -8.72
N GLY A 91 0.66 -10.17 -8.39
CA GLY A 91 -0.37 -10.50 -7.40
C GLY A 91 0.08 -10.30 -5.95
N ILE A 92 1.27 -9.78 -5.71
CA ILE A 92 1.84 -9.64 -4.37
C ILE A 92 1.21 -8.42 -3.70
N ALA A 93 1.08 -7.32 -4.43
CA ALA A 93 0.41 -6.12 -3.92
C ALA A 93 -1.04 -6.43 -3.52
N GLU A 94 -1.79 -7.14 -4.36
CA GLU A 94 -3.18 -7.55 -4.08
C GLU A 94 -3.27 -8.51 -2.91
N ALA A 95 -2.35 -9.47 -2.81
CA ALA A 95 -2.30 -10.40 -1.68
C ALA A 95 -2.04 -9.65 -0.36
N LEU A 96 -1.14 -8.67 -0.36
CA LEU A 96 -0.88 -7.82 0.80
C LEU A 96 -2.10 -6.98 1.17
N ILE A 97 -2.72 -6.30 0.20
CA ILE A 97 -3.96 -5.56 0.45
C ILE A 97 -5.02 -6.50 1.03
N LYS A 98 -5.20 -7.68 0.46
CA LYS A 98 -6.19 -8.65 0.93
C LYS A 98 -5.94 -9.12 2.36
N GLN A 99 -4.67 -9.30 2.73
CA GLN A 99 -4.25 -9.75 4.05
C GLN A 99 -4.40 -8.64 5.11
N PHE A 100 -4.06 -7.40 4.76
CA PHE A 100 -3.95 -6.30 5.71
C PHE A 100 -5.17 -5.38 5.73
N GLN A 101 -6.04 -5.39 4.71
CA GLN A 101 -7.26 -4.57 4.68
C GLN A 101 -8.13 -4.74 5.94
N SER A 102 -8.23 -5.96 6.49
CA SER A 102 -9.02 -6.23 7.70
C SER A 102 -8.36 -5.74 8.99
N HIS A 103 -7.04 -5.50 8.96
CA HIS A 103 -6.25 -5.04 10.10
C HIS A 103 -6.04 -3.52 10.09
N VAL A 104 -6.11 -2.90 8.91
CA VAL A 104 -6.03 -1.44 8.72
C VAL A 104 -7.39 -0.77 8.95
N HIS A 105 -8.48 -1.52 8.89
CA HIS A 105 -9.80 -1.10 9.38
C HIS A 105 -9.97 -1.54 10.83
N PRO A 106 -10.10 -0.62 11.81
CA PRO A 106 -10.49 -1.01 13.15
C PRO A 106 -11.87 -1.67 13.08
N LYS A 107 -11.94 -2.93 13.53
CA LYS A 107 -13.17 -3.69 13.66
C LYS A 107 -14.14 -2.83 14.48
N LYS A 108 -15.25 -2.41 13.88
CA LYS A 108 -16.33 -1.76 14.61
C LYS A 108 -16.99 -2.85 15.42
N ASP A 109 -16.54 -3.03 16.66
CA ASP A 109 -17.12 -3.98 17.59
C ASP A 109 -18.63 -3.70 17.69
N LYS A 110 -19.40 -4.78 17.62
CA LYS A 110 -20.87 -4.78 17.64
C LYS A 110 -21.42 -4.25 18.95
#